data_AF-A0A2V2S377-F1
#
_entry.id   AF-A0A2V2S377-F1
#
_cell.length_a   1.000
_cell.length_b   1.000
_cell.length_c   1.000
_cell.angle_alpha   90.00
_cell.angle_beta   90.00
_cell.angle_gamma   90.00
#
_symmetry.space_group_name_H-M   'P 1'
#
loop_
_entity.id
_entity.type
_entity.pdbx_description
1 polymer ?
#
loop_
_entity_poly.entity_id
_entity_poly.type
_entity_poly.pdbx_seq_one_letter_code
_entity_poly.pdbx_strand_id
1 'polypeptide(L)'
;MLAQVLPRHTVRARQLWDLLKELLKGVSVGQAVEKLRLPFALESLYHLLKRLRNRLDGVRCWLGRRQKEPDSCQSDPLLQTLEHLQSVFREAVCPISHFQVVFQQPFMG
;
A
#
# COMPACT_ATOMS: atom_id res chain seq x y z
N MET A 1 -14.77 -31.51 -14.59
CA MET A 1 -14.93 -30.04 -14.65
C MET A 1 -13.80 -29.45 -13.81
N LEU A 2 -12.69 -29.06 -14.44
CA LEU A 2 -11.48 -28.58 -13.75
C LEU A 2 -11.71 -27.13 -13.29
N ALA A 3 -11.94 -26.94 -11.99
CA ALA A 3 -11.96 -25.61 -11.39
C ALA A 3 -10.53 -25.06 -11.39
N GLN A 4 -10.23 -24.14 -12.31
CA GLN A 4 -9.01 -23.33 -12.22
C GLN A 4 -9.19 -22.35 -11.06
N VAL A 5 -8.88 -22.82 -9.85
CA VAL A 5 -8.80 -21.97 -8.67
C VAL A 5 -7.49 -21.19 -8.78
N LEU A 6 -7.58 -19.95 -9.28
CA LEU A 6 -6.51 -18.97 -9.07
C LEU A 6 -6.17 -18.98 -7.57
N PRO A 7 -4.90 -19.11 -7.16
CA PRO A 7 -4.56 -19.07 -5.75
C PRO A 7 -5.07 -17.73 -5.22
N ARG A 8 -5.91 -17.76 -4.19
CA ARG A 8 -6.27 -16.56 -3.42
C ARG A 8 -5.00 -16.08 -2.72
N HIS A 9 -4.16 -15.35 -3.46
CA HIS A 9 -2.92 -14.81 -2.94
C HIS A 9 -3.26 -13.81 -1.84
N THR A 10 -2.93 -14.16 -0.60
CA THR A 10 -3.06 -13.25 0.54
C THR A 10 -1.78 -12.44 0.65
N VAL A 11 -1.84 -11.15 0.31
CA VAL A 11 -0.73 -10.23 0.54
C VAL A 11 -0.81 -9.74 1.98
N ARG A 12 0.22 -10.02 2.79
CA ARG A 12 0.26 -9.55 4.18
C ARG A 12 0.49 -8.03 4.19
N ALA A 13 -0.14 -7.33 5.13
CA ALA A 13 0.02 -5.88 5.30
C ALA A 13 1.49 -5.46 5.39
N ARG A 14 2.34 -6.28 6.02
CA ARG A 14 3.78 -6.04 6.09
C ARG A 14 4.47 -6.12 4.73
N GLN A 15 4.18 -7.14 3.93
CA GLN A 15 4.74 -7.30 2.58
C GLN A 15 4.30 -6.16 1.65
N LEU A 16 3.02 -5.77 1.76
CA LEU A 16 2.50 -4.61 1.04
C LEU A 16 3.23 -3.34 1.46
N TRP A 17 3.44 -3.14 2.76
CA TRP A 17 4.17 -1.97 3.26
C TRP A 17 5.63 -1.95 2.81
N ASP A 18 6.34 -3.08 2.86
CA ASP A 18 7.72 -3.16 2.41
C ASP A 18 7.83 -2.87 0.89
N LEU A 19 6.89 -3.33 0.07
CA LEU A 19 6.78 -2.96 -1.35
C LEU A 19 6.59 -1.45 -1.52
N LEU A 20 5.62 -0.87 -0.85
CA LEU A 20 5.28 0.56 -0.96
C LEU A 20 6.43 1.47 -0.47
N LYS A 21 7.20 1.01 0.52
CA LYS A 21 8.43 1.69 0.96
C LYS A 21 9.51 1.74 -0.10
N GLU A 22 9.65 0.72 -0.94
CA GLU A 22 10.61 0.76 -2.05
C GLU A 22 10.12 1.72 -3.14
N LEU A 23 8.82 1.76 -3.42
CA LEU A 23 8.25 2.72 -4.36
C LEU A 23 8.43 4.17 -3.90
N LEU A 24 8.27 4.45 -2.60
CA LEU A 24 8.55 5.76 -2.01
C LEU A 24 10.00 6.22 -2.20
N LYS A 25 10.95 5.28 -2.35
CA LYS A 25 12.36 5.59 -2.63
C LYS A 25 12.63 5.81 -4.13
N GLY A 26 11.59 5.82 -4.97
CA GLY A 26 11.70 5.96 -6.42
C GLY A 26 12.12 4.66 -7.13
N VAL A 27 12.11 3.51 -6.45
CA VAL A 27 12.40 2.21 -7.08
C VAL A 27 11.20 1.81 -7.94
N SER A 28 11.47 1.31 -9.16
CA SER A 28 10.40 0.80 -10.03
C SER A 28 9.73 -0.44 -9.44
N VAL A 29 8.50 -0.73 -9.86
CA VAL A 29 7.76 -1.90 -9.37
C VAL A 29 8.56 -3.19 -9.59
N GLY A 30 9.07 -3.42 -10.80
CA GLY A 30 9.88 -4.60 -11.14
C GLY A 30 11.09 -4.79 -10.24
N GLN A 31 11.89 -3.72 -10.06
CA GLN A 31 13.05 -3.75 -9.17
C GLN A 31 12.66 -4.02 -7.71
N ALA A 32 11.54 -3.46 -7.24
CA ALA A 32 11.05 -3.72 -5.90
C ALA A 32 10.62 -5.18 -5.71
N VAL A 33 9.98 -5.80 -6.71
CA VAL A 33 9.63 -7.24 -6.69
C VAL A 33 10.87 -8.11 -6.54
N GLU A 34 11.87 -7.86 -7.37
CA GLU A 34 13.13 -8.61 -7.38
C GLU A 34 13.86 -8.46 -6.05
N LYS A 35 13.99 -7.22 -5.57
CA LYS A 35 14.65 -6.88 -4.30
C LYS A 35 14.00 -7.55 -3.10
N LEU A 36 12.67 -7.53 -3.05
CA LEU A 36 11.89 -8.10 -1.94
C LEU A 36 11.64 -9.61 -2.09
N ARG A 37 12.03 -10.20 -3.23
CA ARG A 37 11.82 -11.62 -3.56
C ARG A 37 10.37 -12.04 -3.32
N LEU A 38 9.43 -11.21 -3.75
CA LEU A 38 8.02 -11.47 -3.54
C LEU A 38 7.57 -12.69 -4.36
N PRO A 39 6.79 -13.62 -3.77
CA PRO A 39 6.33 -14.83 -4.47
C PRO A 39 5.09 -14.55 -5.34
N PHE A 40 5.07 -13.42 -6.04
CA PHE A 40 3.95 -12.97 -6.86
C PHE A 40 4.45 -12.62 -8.26
N ALA A 41 3.64 -12.94 -9.26
CA ALA A 41 3.89 -12.46 -10.61
C ALA A 41 3.83 -10.93 -10.65
N LEU A 42 4.67 -10.31 -11.49
CA LEU A 42 4.74 -8.86 -11.63
C LEU A 42 3.38 -8.26 -12.02
N GLU A 43 2.64 -8.92 -12.91
CA GLU A 43 1.28 -8.54 -13.30
C GLU A 43 0.31 -8.49 -12.11
N SER A 44 0.39 -9.48 -11.22
CA SER A 44 -0.42 -9.51 -9.99
C SER A 44 -0.15 -8.30 -9.10
N LEU A 45 1.11 -7.83 -9.06
CA LEU A 45 1.48 -6.64 -8.31
C LEU A 45 1.02 -5.34 -8.98
N TYR A 46 1.02 -5.25 -10.30
CA TYR A 46 0.38 -4.13 -10.99
C TYR A 46 -1.13 -4.08 -10.73
N HIS A 47 -1.83 -5.23 -10.75
CA HIS A 47 -3.24 -5.30 -10.38
C HIS A 47 -3.48 -4.90 -8.93
N LEU A 48 -2.61 -5.34 -8.01
CA LEU A 48 -2.65 -4.97 -6.60
C LEU A 48 -2.52 -3.44 -6.42
N LEU A 49 -1.52 -2.83 -7.06
CA LEU A 49 -1.29 -1.39 -7.01
C LEU A 49 -2.44 -0.61 -7.65
N LYS A 50 -3.01 -1.08 -8.76
CA LYS A 50 -4.20 -0.48 -9.38
C LYS A 50 -5.40 -0.51 -8.42
N ARG A 51 -5.65 -1.65 -7.76
CA ARG A 51 -6.72 -1.76 -6.75
C ARG A 51 -6.46 -0.82 -5.58
N LEU A 52 -5.22 -0.70 -5.12
CA LEU A 52 -4.85 0.23 -4.05
C LEU A 52 -5.12 1.68 -4.46
N ARG A 53 -4.73 2.09 -5.67
CA ARG A 53 -5.00 3.42 -6.22
C ARG A 53 -6.49 3.76 -6.20
N ASN A 54 -7.35 2.81 -6.56
CA ASN A 54 -8.81 2.99 -6.54
C ASN A 54 -9.40 3.12 -5.13
N ARG A 55 -8.63 2.85 -4.07
CA ARG A 55 -9.05 2.96 -2.67
C ARG A 55 -8.45 4.16 -1.95
N LEU A 56 -7.59 4.94 -2.60
CA LEU A 56 -6.88 6.04 -1.96
C LEU A 56 -7.81 7.09 -1.38
N ASP A 57 -8.90 7.46 -2.07
CA ASP A 57 -9.82 8.48 -1.57
C ASP A 57 -10.42 8.10 -0.21
N GLY A 58 -10.76 6.82 -0.02
CA GLY A 58 -11.24 6.30 1.26
C GLY A 58 -10.17 6.40 2.35
N VAL A 59 -8.93 5.99 2.03
CA VAL A 59 -7.80 6.08 2.96
C VAL A 59 -7.50 7.53 3.33
N ARG A 60 -7.40 8.43 2.34
CA ARG A 60 -7.14 9.86 2.53
C ARG A 60 -8.22 10.54 3.37
N CYS A 61 -9.49 10.19 3.18
CA CYS A 61 -10.58 10.67 4.03
C CYS A 61 -10.34 10.34 5.51
N TRP A 62 -9.91 9.12 5.83
CA TRP A 62 -9.62 8.72 7.21
C TRP A 62 -8.34 9.36 7.76
N LEU A 63 -7.27 9.43 6.95
CA LEU A 63 -6.03 10.09 7.36
C LEU A 63 -6.24 11.59 7.59
N GLY A 64 -7.00 12.26 6.72
CA GLY A 64 -7.34 13.68 6.82
C GLY A 64 -8.13 14.04 8.07
N ARG A 65 -8.96 13.11 8.58
CA ARG A 65 -9.64 13.28 9.88
C ARG A 65 -8.68 13.26 11.07
N ARG A 66 -7.51 12.61 10.92
CA ARG A 66 -6.51 12.48 11.99
C ARG A 66 -5.47 13.59 11.94
N GLN A 67 -5.02 13.94 10.75
CA GLN A 67 -4.01 14.96 10.53
C GLN A 67 -4.16 15.54 9.12
N LYS A 68 -3.89 16.83 8.95
CA LYS A 68 -3.76 17.45 7.62
C LYS A 68 -2.68 16.73 6.81
N GLU A 69 -2.92 16.60 5.50
CA GLU A 69 -1.93 16.09 4.54
C GLU A 69 -0.62 16.88 4.64
N PRO A 70 0.54 16.21 4.71
CA PRO A 70 1.83 16.89 4.71
C PRO A 70 2.11 17.53 3.34
N ASP A 71 2.98 18.53 3.31
CA ASP A 71 3.49 19.06 2.04
C ASP A 71 4.39 18.01 1.39
N SER A 72 3.87 17.34 0.37
CA SER A 72 4.55 16.27 -0.37
C SER A 72 5.23 16.82 -1.63
N CYS A 73 6.48 16.40 -1.88
CA CYS A 73 7.17 16.66 -3.15
C CYS A 73 6.80 15.66 -4.25
N GLN A 74 6.06 14.60 -3.93
CA GLN A 74 5.63 13.59 -4.89
C GLN A 74 4.52 14.12 -5.78
N SER A 75 4.57 13.80 -7.07
CA SER A 75 3.46 14.05 -8.01
C SER A 75 2.45 12.90 -8.07
N ASP A 76 2.85 11.69 -7.68
CA ASP A 76 1.99 10.51 -7.68
C ASP A 76 1.06 10.49 -6.44
N PRO A 77 -0.28 10.50 -6.60
CA PRO A 77 -1.22 10.46 -5.49
C PRO A 77 -1.06 9.26 -4.55
N LEU A 78 -0.58 8.12 -5.07
CA LEU A 78 -0.28 6.97 -4.22
C LEU A 78 0.84 7.32 -3.25
N LEU A 79 1.94 7.88 -3.75
CA LEU A 79 3.12 8.21 -2.94
C LEU A 79 2.78 9.32 -1.93
N GLN A 80 2.03 10.35 -2.34
CA GLN A 80 1.50 11.39 -1.43
C GLN A 80 0.72 10.77 -0.26
N THR A 81 -0.17 9.82 -0.55
CA THR A 81 -0.97 9.15 0.47
C THR A 81 -0.10 8.29 1.41
N LEU A 82 0.97 7.68 0.90
CA LEU A 82 1.89 6.92 1.74
C LEU A 82 2.73 7.83 2.65
N GLU A 83 3.15 9.00 2.18
CA GLU A 83 3.82 10.00 3.01
C GLU A 83 2.88 10.52 4.11
N HIS A 84 1.61 10.77 3.78
CA HIS A 84 0.59 11.12 4.77
C HIS A 84 0.40 10.00 5.81
N LEU A 85 0.33 8.75 5.35
CA LEU A 85 0.21 7.58 6.22
C LEU A 85 1.41 7.44 7.18
N GLN A 86 2.63 7.66 6.69
CA GLN A 86 3.84 7.69 7.53
C GLN A 86 3.82 8.84 8.52
N SER A 87 3.35 10.01 8.11
CA SER A 87 3.26 11.18 8.98
C SER A 87 2.26 10.98 10.12
N VAL A 88 1.13 10.31 9.85
CA VAL A 88 0.13 9.96 10.88
C VAL A 88 0.63 8.87 11.82
N PHE A 89 1.39 7.89 11.32
CA PHE A 89 1.85 6.72 12.07
C PHE A 89 3.39 6.62 12.11
N ARG A 90 4.08 7.68 12.55
CA ARG A 90 5.56 7.78 12.49
C ARG A 90 6.29 6.66 13.21
N GLU A 91 5.76 6.22 14.34
CA GLU A 91 6.37 5.20 15.19
C GLU A 91 5.94 3.77 14.79
N ALA A 92 5.02 3.64 13.84
CA ALA A 92 4.52 2.34 13.42
C ALA A 92 5.52 1.59 12.55
N VAL A 93 5.88 0.39 12.98
CA VAL A 93 6.66 -0.56 12.18
C VAL A 93 5.93 -0.89 10.86
N CYS A 94 4.60 -1.00 10.89
CA CYS A 94 3.74 -1.15 9.71
C CYS A 94 2.54 -0.19 9.81
N PRO A 95 2.62 1.00 9.19
CA PRO A 95 1.53 1.98 9.16
C PRO A 95 0.21 1.43 8.58
N ILE A 96 0.26 0.48 7.64
CA ILE A 96 -0.93 -0.17 7.10
C ILE A 96 -1.67 -0.97 8.17
N SER A 97 -0.94 -1.77 8.95
CA SER A 97 -1.56 -2.55 10.03
C SER A 97 -2.13 -1.63 11.11
N HIS A 98 -1.40 -0.56 11.46
CA HIS A 98 -1.88 0.45 12.40
C HIS A 98 -3.13 1.18 11.91
N PHE A 99 -3.20 1.54 10.62
CA PHE A 99 -4.40 2.11 10.01
C PHE A 99 -5.60 1.19 10.23
N GLN A 100 -5.45 -0.11 9.93
CA GLN A 100 -6.53 -1.09 10.06
C GLN A 100 -7.03 -1.20 11.50
N VAL A 101 -6.12 -1.16 12.49
CA VAL A 101 -6.46 -1.21 13.91
C VAL A 101 -7.09 0.09 14.41
N VAL A 102 -6.53 1.24 14.04
CA VAL A 102 -6.99 2.55 14.56
C VAL A 102 -8.34 2.94 13.98
N PHE A 103 -8.53 2.76 12.67
CA PHE A 103 -9.77 3.14 12.00
C PHE A 103 -10.79 2.00 11.90
N GLN A 104 -10.39 0.76 12.24
CA GLN A 104 -11.25 -0.43 12.08
C GLN A 104 -11.75 -0.59 10.64
N GLN A 105 -10.90 -0.25 9.67
CA GLN A 105 -11.22 -0.29 8.23
C GLN A 105 -10.21 -1.13 7.45
N PRO A 106 -10.62 -1.89 6.43
CA PRO A 106 -9.70 -2.55 5.54
C PRO A 106 -8.92 -1.53 4.70
N PHE A 107 -7.60 -1.71 4.58
CA PHE A 107 -6.76 -0.81 3.78
C PHE A 107 -6.98 -0.97 2.27
N MET A 108 -7.30 -2.19 1.82
CA MET A 108 -7.54 -2.51 0.39
C MET A 108 -9.02 -2.78 0.05
N GLY A 109 -9.92 -2.47 0.99
CA GLY A 109 -11.34 -2.78 0.89
C GLY A 109 -11.67 -4.24 1.13
#